data_AF-A0A8J8K7F1-F1
#
_entry.id   AF-A0A8J8K7F1-F1
#
_cell.length_a   1.000
_cell.length_b   1.000
_cell.length_c   1.000
_cell.angle_alpha   90.00
_cell.angle_beta   90.00
_cell.angle_gamma   90.00
#
_symmetry.space_group_name_H-M   'P 1'
#
loop_
_entity.id
_entity.type
_entity.pdbx_description
1 polymer ?
#
loop_
_entity_poly.entity_id
_entity_poly.type
_entity_poly.pdbx_seq_one_letter_code
_entity_poly.pdbx_strand_id
1 'polypeptide(L)' 'MQLGMIAILHTWGQNLSIHPHLHCIVPGGGIDENGKWKKKVRTDKYLFSVKALSKV' A
#
# COMPACT_ATOMS: atom_id res chain seq x y z
N MET A 1 -5.34 -10.38 11.01
CA MET A 1 -5.89 -9.39 10.05
C MET A 1 -5.14 -9.56 8.74
N GLN A 2 -5.86 -9.92 7.70
CA GLN A 2 -5.35 -10.09 6.34
C GLN A 2 -5.54 -8.80 5.55
N LEU A 3 -4.45 -8.28 5.00
CA LEU A 3 -4.45 -7.10 4.13
C LEU A 3 -4.49 -7.53 2.67
N GLY A 4 -4.87 -6.60 1.80
CA GLY A 4 -4.79 -6.74 0.35
C GLY A 4 -4.09 -5.55 -0.28
N MET A 5 -3.73 -5.67 -1.56
CA MET A 5 -3.24 -4.54 -2.35
C MET A 5 -3.60 -4.73 -3.83
N ILE A 6 -3.70 -3.61 -4.54
CA ILE A 6 -3.67 -3.58 -6.01
C ILE A 6 -2.32 -3.00 -6.41
N ALA A 7 -1.60 -3.69 -7.29
CA ALA A 7 -0.29 -3.26 -7.76
C ALA A 7 -0.33 -2.98 -9.26
N ILE A 8 0.22 -1.85 -9.68
CA ILE A 8 0.31 -1.41 -11.08
C ILE A 8 1.78 -1.15 -11.40
N LEU A 9 2.32 -1.90 -12.36
CA LEU A 9 3.65 -1.66 -12.88
C LEU A 9 3.57 -0.62 -14.01
N HIS A 10 4.29 0.49 -13.82
CA HIS A 10 4.58 1.42 -14.89
C HIS A 10 6.02 1.23 -15.33
N THR A 11 6.25 1.09 -16.63
CA THR A 11 7.58 0.93 -17.20
C THR A 11 8.13 2.23 -17.80
N TRP A 12 7.27 3.20 -18.12
CA TRP A 12 7.64 4.43 -18.83
C TRP A 12 7.25 5.68 -18.04
N GLY A 13 8.11 6.70 -18.10
CA GLY A 13 7.84 8.04 -17.57
C GLY A 13 7.03 8.91 -18.54
N GLN A 14 6.66 10.13 -18.12
CA GLN A 14 5.85 11.06 -18.92
C GLN A 14 6.52 11.46 -20.25
N ASN A 15 7.85 11.48 -20.29
CA ASN A 15 8.65 11.76 -21.47
C ASN A 15 8.99 10.50 -22.30
N LEU A 16 8.35 9.36 -22.04
CA LEU A 16 8.64 8.06 -22.66
C LEU A 16 10.08 7.59 -22.46
N SER A 17 10.75 8.03 -21.39
CA SER A 17 11.98 7.39 -20.93
C SER A 17 11.67 6.15 -20.08
N ILE A 18 12.58 5.17 -20.09
CA ILE A 18 12.47 3.98 -19.23
C ILE A 18 12.52 4.42 -17.76
N HIS A 19 11.45 4.16 -17.02
CA HIS A 19 11.29 4.57 -15.63
C HIS A 19 10.43 3.55 -14.87
N PRO A 20 10.94 2.33 -14.63
CA PRO A 20 10.18 1.26 -14.01
C PRO A 20 9.86 1.60 -12.55
N HIS A 21 8.58 1.66 -12.21
CA HIS A 21 8.11 1.88 -10.85
C HIS A 21 6.78 1.16 -10.60
N LEU A 22 6.56 0.72 -9.36
CA LEU A 22 5.37 -0.01 -8.96
C LEU A 22 4.50 0.88 -8.07
N HIS A 23 3.27 1.14 -8.49
CA HIS A 23 2.25 1.78 -7.66
C HIS A 23 1.47 0.71 -6.91
N CYS A 24 1.52 0.74 -5.58
CA CYS A 24 0.76 -0.17 -4.73
C CYS A 24 -0.32 0.60 -3.95
N ILE A 25 -1.58 0.28 -4.22
CA ILE A 25 -2.74 0.83 -3.50
C ILE A 25 -3.12 -0.17 -2.41
N VAL A 26 -2.98 0.23 -1.16
CA VAL A 26 -3.28 -0.61 0.02
C VAL A 26 -4.51 -0.04 0.73
N PRO A 27 -5.57 -0.83 0.96
CA PRO A 27 -6.71 -0.39 1.76
C PRO A 27 -6.33 -0.07 3.21
N GLY A 28 -6.99 0.91 3.82
CA GLY A 28 -6.78 1.30 5.24
C GLY A 28 -7.28 0.30 6.28
N GLY A 29 -7.40 -0.97 5.92
CA GLY A 29 -7.98 -2.04 6.74
C GLY A 29 -7.85 -3.38 6.03
N GLY A 30 -8.34 -4.42 6.71
CA GLY A 30 -8.26 -5.79 6.22
C GLY A 30 -9.33 -6.67 6.82
N ILE A 31 -9.32 -7.94 6.44
CA ILE A 31 -10.27 -8.94 6.94
C ILE A 31 -9.71 -9.59 8.21
N ASP A 32 -10.52 -9.74 9.25
CA ASP A 32 -10.14 -10.47 10.45
C ASP A 32 -10.32 -11.99 10.31
N GLU A 33 -9.99 -12.74 11.36
CA GLU A 33 -10.09 -14.20 11.35
C GLU A 33 -11.54 -14.71 11.20
N ASN A 34 -12.52 -13.86 11.48
CA ASN A 34 -13.95 -14.16 11.32
C ASN A 34 -14.51 -13.68 9.98
N GLY A 35 -13.67 -13.26 9.04
CA GLY A 35 -14.10 -12.75 7.75
C GLY A 35 -14.67 -11.33 7.77
N LYS A 36 -14.59 -10.63 8.91
CA LYS A 36 -15.17 -9.29 9.07
C LYS A 36 -14.15 -8.21 8.71
N TRP A 37 -14.64 -7.14 8.09
CA TRP A 37 -13.81 -5.97 7.80
C TRP A 37 -13.37 -5.28 9.10
N LYS A 38 -12.06 -5.15 9.27
CA LYS A 38 -11.42 -4.44 10.37
C LYS A 38 -10.67 -3.24 9.81
N LYS A 39 -11.18 -2.05 10.13
CA LYS A 39 -10.45 -0.78 9.89
C LYS A 39 -9.24 -0.74 10.81
N LYS A 40 -8.15 -0.08 10.38
CA LYS A 40 -7.00 0.15 11.26
C LYS A 40 -7.45 0.94 12.49
N VAL A 41 -7.11 0.45 13.68
CA VAL A 41 -7.72 0.90 14.96
C VAL A 41 -7.00 2.10 15.60
N ARG A 42 -5.72 2.39 15.30
CA ARG A 42 -4.99 3.49 15.95
C ARG A 42 -4.01 4.18 15.00
N THR A 43 -3.87 5.49 15.22
CA THR A 43 -3.07 6.53 14.54
C THR A 43 -3.67 7.09 13.24
N ASP A 44 -4.15 8.31 13.39
CA ASP A 44 -4.68 9.35 12.51
C ASP A 44 -3.75 9.85 11.39
N LYS A 45 -2.70 9.11 11.00
CA LYS A 45 -1.79 9.55 9.93
C LYS A 45 -1.40 8.50 8.87
N TYR A 46 -1.04 7.26 9.22
CA TYR A 46 -0.50 6.29 8.23
C TYR A 46 -0.83 4.82 8.53
N LEU A 47 -0.97 3.97 7.50
CA LEU A 47 -1.20 2.51 7.65
C LEU A 47 0.06 1.76 8.13
N PHE A 48 1.24 2.21 7.73
CA PHE A 48 2.53 1.67 8.16
C PHE A 48 3.45 2.82 8.59
N SER A 49 4.49 2.50 9.36
CA SER A 49 5.50 3.50 9.73
C SER A 49 6.26 3.96 8.48
N VAL A 50 6.09 5.23 8.09
CA VAL A 50 6.77 5.81 6.93
C VAL A 50 8.28 5.68 7.11
N LYS A 51 8.83 6.05 8.27
CA LYS A 51 10.27 5.95 8.57
C LYS A 51 10.81 4.52 8.45
N ALA A 52 10.00 3.51 8.78
CA ALA A 52 10.42 2.11 8.68
C ALA A 52 10.40 1.61 7.24
N LEU A 53 9.38 2.00 6.45
CA LEU A 53 9.22 1.58 5.06
C LEU A 53 10.07 2.37 4.07
N SER A 54 10.42 3.62 4.40
CA SER A 54 11.24 4.49 3.55
C SER A 54 12.74 4.29 3.74
N LYS A 55 13.16 3.25 4.47
CA LYS A 55 14.55 2.85 4.53
C LYS A 55 14.88 2.12 3.22
N VAL A 56 15.49 2.85 2.31
CA VAL A 56 16.13 2.35 1.09
C VAL A 56 17.52 2.94 1.00
#